data_AF-A0A5J4SAE4-F1
#
_entry.id   AF-A0A5J4SAE4-F1
#
_cell.length_a   1.000
_cell.length_b   1.000
_cell.length_c   1.000
_cell.angle_alpha   90.00
_cell.angle_beta   90.00
_cell.angle_gamma   90.00
#
_symmetry.space_group_name_H-M   'P 1'
#
loop_
_entity.id
_entity.type
_entity.pdbx_description
1 polymer ?
#
loop_
_entity_poly.entity_id
_entity_poly.type
_entity_poly.pdbx_seq_one_letter_code
_entity_poly.pdbx_strand_id
1 'polypeptide(L)'
;MLVIEDLKSETIDNKIRATVSATSEIDSDNSTSYTDLKNLVAQHHPQIIPKEDIGKILTWVHIVISNAKRMLLNTFHDVKSEYLQSYLNEFCYKFNRRYLGELQFDRLLVAGVAYKNEFRYHIR
;
A
#
# COMPACT_ATOMS: atom_id res chain seq x y z
N MET A 1 -1.32 0.48 1.86
CA MET A 1 -1.20 -0.39 0.67
C MET A 1 -2.40 -1.32 0.64
N LEU A 2 -2.93 -1.62 -0.54
CA LEU A 2 -4.12 -2.45 -0.72
C LEU A 2 -3.80 -3.57 -1.71
N VAL A 3 -4.27 -4.76 -1.42
CA VAL A 3 -4.28 -5.86 -2.39
C VAL A 3 -5.37 -5.57 -3.40
N ILE A 4 -4.99 -5.63 -4.68
CA ILE A 4 -5.90 -5.54 -5.82
C ILE A 4 -5.90 -6.88 -6.53
N GLU A 5 -7.07 -7.26 -7.06
CA GLU A 5 -7.27 -8.57 -7.68
C GLU A 5 -6.63 -8.65 -9.07
N ASP A 6 -6.71 -7.55 -9.82
CA ASP A 6 -6.08 -7.40 -11.12
C ASP A 6 -5.64 -5.95 -11.38
N LEU A 7 -4.95 -5.75 -12.50
CA LEU A 7 -4.46 -4.44 -12.96
C LEU A 7 -5.40 -3.78 -13.98
N LYS A 8 -6.69 -4.15 -14.01
CA LYS A 8 -7.66 -3.48 -14.90
C LYS A 8 -7.95 -2.08 -14.37
N SER A 9 -8.18 -1.14 -15.29
CA SER A 9 -8.53 0.25 -14.94
C SER A 9 -9.75 0.29 -14.03
N GLU A 10 -10.82 -0.44 -14.36
CA GLU A 10 -12.04 -0.50 -13.56
C GLU A 10 -11.78 -0.89 -12.10
N THR A 11 -10.95 -1.91 -11.87
CA THR A 11 -10.58 -2.37 -10.52
C THR A 11 -9.86 -1.26 -9.74
N ILE A 12 -8.91 -0.58 -10.39
CA ILE A 12 -8.13 0.49 -9.77
C ILE A 12 -8.99 1.73 -9.53
N ASP A 13 -9.80 2.14 -10.50
CA ASP A 13 -10.70 3.29 -10.40
C ASP A 13 -11.65 3.15 -9.22
N ASN A 14 -12.24 1.96 -9.04
CA ASN A 14 -13.11 1.65 -7.91
C ASN A 14 -12.36 1.77 -6.57
N LYS A 15 -11.10 1.33 -6.51
CA LYS A 15 -10.28 1.49 -5.29
C LYS A 15 -9.90 2.94 -5.05
N ILE A 16 -9.56 3.71 -6.07
CA ILE A 16 -9.23 5.14 -5.97
C ILE A 16 -10.43 5.93 -5.48
N ARG A 17 -11.61 5.74 -6.07
CA ARG A 17 -12.86 6.40 -5.61
C ARG A 17 -13.18 6.12 -4.14
N ALA A 18 -12.87 4.93 -3.65
CA ALA A 18 -13.15 4.55 -2.27
C ALA A 18 -12.10 5.06 -1.26
N THR A 19 -10.90 5.42 -1.69
CA THR A 19 -9.74 5.60 -0.78
C THR A 19 -9.01 6.92 -0.93
N VAL A 20 -9.19 7.61 -2.06
CA VAL A 20 -8.52 8.87 -2.38
C VAL A 20 -9.57 9.97 -2.55
N SER A 21 -9.30 11.15 -2.01
CA SER A 21 -10.16 12.32 -2.22
C SER A 21 -10.15 12.74 -3.69
N ALA A 22 -11.30 13.16 -4.22
CA ALA A 22 -11.40 13.75 -5.55
C ALA A 22 -10.58 15.05 -5.69
N THR A 23 -10.19 15.67 -4.57
CA THR A 23 -9.34 16.87 -4.55
C THR A 23 -7.84 16.56 -4.53
N SER A 24 -7.44 15.28 -4.52
CA SER A 24 -6.04 14.89 -4.46
C SER A 24 -5.32 15.10 -5.79
N GLU A 25 -4.00 15.14 -5.72
CA GLU A 25 -3.11 15.09 -6.89
C GLU A 25 -2.36 13.74 -6.87
N ILE A 26 -2.16 13.14 -8.04
CA ILE A 26 -1.49 11.84 -8.19
C ILE A 26 -0.33 11.96 -9.19
N ASP A 27 0.85 11.56 -8.76
CA ASP A 27 1.98 11.24 -9.65
C ASP A 27 2.04 9.71 -9.84
N SER A 28 2.09 9.23 -11.09
CA SER A 28 2.14 7.79 -11.38
C SER A 28 3.12 7.44 -12.48
N ASP A 29 3.50 6.17 -12.58
CA ASP A 29 4.02 5.66 -13.84
C ASP A 29 2.89 5.71 -14.89
N ASN A 30 3.22 5.88 -16.17
CA ASN A 30 2.23 5.97 -17.24
C ASN A 30 1.67 4.59 -17.64
N SER A 31 1.29 3.77 -16.65
CA SER A 31 0.69 2.46 -16.87
C SER A 31 -0.67 2.58 -17.58
N THR A 32 -0.97 1.61 -18.46
CA THR A 32 -2.26 1.47 -19.14
C THR A 32 -3.41 1.20 -18.18
N SER A 33 -3.11 0.86 -16.93
CA SER A 33 -4.08 0.69 -15.86
C SER A 33 -4.63 2.00 -15.30
N TYR A 34 -4.02 3.14 -15.59
CA TYR A 34 -4.36 4.46 -15.01
C TYR A 34 -5.02 5.42 -16.00
N THR A 35 -5.72 4.88 -17.02
CA THR A 35 -6.32 5.65 -18.12
C THR A 35 -7.29 6.74 -17.66
N ASP A 36 -8.02 6.46 -16.58
CA ASP A 36 -9.16 7.26 -16.16
C ASP A 36 -8.90 8.09 -14.90
N LEU A 37 -7.70 8.02 -14.31
CA LEU A 37 -7.36 8.73 -13.07
C LEU A 37 -7.57 10.25 -13.18
N LYS A 38 -7.27 10.86 -14.33
CA LYS A 38 -7.52 12.28 -14.61
C LYS A 38 -8.98 12.71 -14.42
N ASN A 39 -9.93 11.77 -14.50
CA ASN A 39 -11.36 12.02 -14.29
C ASN A 39 -11.81 11.76 -12.84
N LEU A 40 -10.93 11.18 -12.01
CA LEU A 40 -11.22 10.77 -10.63
C LEU A 40 -10.64 11.72 -9.59
N VAL A 41 -9.57 12.42 -9.92
CA VAL A 41 -8.82 13.29 -9.02
C VAL A 41 -8.59 14.67 -9.64
N ALA A 42 -8.17 15.64 -8.82
CA ALA A 42 -8.01 17.01 -9.27
C ALA A 42 -6.91 17.15 -10.32
N GLN A 43 -5.78 16.46 -10.13
CA GLN A 43 -4.69 16.42 -11.09
C GLN A 43 -4.04 15.03 -11.12
N HIS A 44 -3.68 14.59 -12.32
CA HIS A 44 -2.93 13.36 -12.55
C HIS A 44 -1.72 13.69 -13.43
N HIS A 45 -0.52 13.45 -12.91
CA HIS A 45 0.76 13.65 -13.58
C HIS A 45 1.38 12.29 -13.95
N PRO A 46 0.97 11.67 -15.07
CA PRO A 46 1.59 10.43 -15.52
C PRO A 46 3.00 10.71 -16.05
N GLN A 47 3.96 9.88 -15.64
CA GLN A 47 5.33 9.96 -16.12
C GLN A 47 5.76 8.67 -16.81
N ILE A 48 6.28 8.79 -18.02
CA ILE A 48 7.01 7.72 -18.69
C ILE A 48 8.44 7.81 -18.17
N ILE A 49 8.91 6.77 -17.49
CA ILE A 49 10.22 6.76 -16.83
C ILE A 49 11.23 6.06 -17.75
N PRO A 50 12.22 6.78 -18.31
CA PRO A 50 13.33 6.17 -19.03
C PRO A 50 14.17 5.30 -18.10
N LYS A 51 14.86 4.30 -18.65
CA LYS A 51 15.63 3.34 -17.83
C LYS A 51 16.74 4.01 -17.03
N GLU A 52 17.36 5.03 -17.60
CA GLU A 52 18.39 5.86 -16.99
C GLU A 52 17.91 6.68 -15.77
N ASP A 53 16.59 6.89 -15.64
CA ASP A 53 15.99 7.76 -14.61
C ASP A 53 15.14 7.00 -13.59
N ILE A 54 15.14 5.66 -13.61
CA ILE A 54 14.40 4.81 -12.65
C ILE A 54 14.72 5.13 -11.18
N GLY A 55 15.94 5.63 -10.89
CA GLY A 55 16.35 6.03 -9.55
C GLY A 55 15.91 7.45 -9.14
N LYS A 56 15.47 8.28 -10.09
CA LYS A 56 15.20 9.72 -9.87
C LYS A 56 13.71 10.03 -9.79
N ILE A 57 12.89 9.28 -10.53
CA ILE A 57 11.44 9.46 -10.57
C ILE A 57 10.80 8.42 -9.65
N LEU A 58 9.78 8.84 -8.88
CA LEU A 58 9.07 7.98 -7.92
C LEU A 58 9.98 7.21 -6.95
N THR A 59 11.14 7.77 -6.58
CA THR A 59 12.16 7.10 -5.76
C THR A 59 11.59 6.54 -4.45
N TRP A 60 10.70 7.29 -3.80
CA TRP A 60 10.05 6.85 -2.56
C TRP A 60 9.14 5.64 -2.76
N VAL A 61 8.43 5.56 -3.89
CA VAL A 61 7.60 4.40 -4.23
C VAL A 61 8.48 3.15 -4.37
N HIS A 62 9.59 3.26 -5.10
CA HIS A 62 10.55 2.17 -5.26
C HIS A 62 11.17 1.72 -3.93
N ILE A 63 11.52 2.66 -3.04
CA ILE A 63 12.02 2.36 -1.69
C ILE A 63 10.96 1.62 -0.87
N VAL A 64 9.72 2.11 -0.87
CA VAL A 64 8.61 1.49 -0.12
C VAL A 64 8.36 0.07 -0.62
N ILE A 65 8.32 -0.16 -1.93
CA ILE A 65 8.17 -1.50 -2.51
C ILE A 65 9.34 -2.42 -2.14
N SER A 66 10.57 -1.93 -2.23
CA SER A 66 11.78 -2.69 -1.87
C SER A 66 11.76 -3.12 -0.39
N ASN A 67 11.38 -2.19 0.50
CA ASN A 67 11.26 -2.47 1.93
C ASN A 67 10.12 -3.45 2.23
N ALA A 68 8.98 -3.34 1.55
CA ALA A 68 7.87 -4.28 1.71
C ALA A 68 8.30 -5.70 1.31
N LYS A 69 8.94 -5.85 0.15
CA LYS A 69 9.50 -7.14 -0.31
C LYS A 69 10.48 -7.72 0.69
N ARG A 70 11.40 -6.90 1.20
CA ARG A 70 12.39 -7.34 2.19
C ARG A 70 11.75 -7.77 3.50
N MET A 71 10.73 -7.07 3.98
CA MET A 71 9.98 -7.46 5.18
C MET A 71 9.33 -8.83 4.99
N LEU A 72 8.68 -9.05 3.84
CA LEU A 72 8.03 -10.32 3.53
C LEU A 72 9.02 -11.49 3.56
N LEU A 73 10.17 -11.34 2.88
CA LEU A 73 11.19 -12.38 2.79
C LEU A 73 11.89 -12.68 4.12
N ASN A 74 12.11 -11.67 4.97
CA ASN A 74 12.86 -11.84 6.20
C ASN A 74 12.00 -12.29 7.39
N THR A 75 10.71 -11.98 7.38
CA THR A 75 9.82 -12.19 8.54
C THR A 75 9.06 -13.51 8.45
N PHE A 76 8.60 -13.87 7.26
CA PHE A 76 7.71 -15.01 7.07
C PHE A 76 8.45 -16.17 6.42
N HIS A 77 8.28 -17.36 6.98
CA HIS A 77 8.80 -18.59 6.38
C HIS A 77 8.15 -18.88 5.02
N ASP A 78 6.87 -18.55 4.88
CA ASP A 78 6.10 -18.71 3.64
C ASP A 78 5.08 -17.57 3.52
N VAL A 79 4.82 -17.11 2.29
CA VAL A 79 3.92 -16.00 1.97
C VAL A 79 2.72 -16.56 1.22
N LYS A 80 1.58 -16.68 1.90
CA LYS A 80 0.34 -17.20 1.32
C LYS A 80 -0.54 -16.06 0.80
N SER A 81 -1.18 -16.28 -0.35
CA SER A 81 -2.04 -15.30 -1.01
C SER A 81 -3.21 -14.84 -0.13
N GLU A 82 -3.78 -15.75 0.66
CA GLU A 82 -4.91 -15.50 1.56
C GLU A 82 -4.60 -14.47 2.68
N TYR A 83 -3.33 -14.22 2.99
CA TYR A 83 -2.90 -13.26 4.02
C TYR A 83 -2.23 -12.00 3.46
N LEU A 84 -2.22 -11.79 2.14
CA LEU A 84 -1.50 -10.66 1.53
C LEU A 84 -1.90 -9.31 2.11
N GLN A 85 -3.19 -9.07 2.34
CA GLN A 85 -3.63 -7.80 2.92
C GLN A 85 -3.14 -7.63 4.37
N SER A 86 -3.12 -8.72 5.16
CA SER A 86 -2.59 -8.70 6.52
C SER A 86 -1.09 -8.39 6.52
N TYR A 87 -0.32 -8.99 5.62
CA TYR A 87 1.11 -8.68 5.50
C TYR A 87 1.36 -7.22 5.09
N LEU A 88 0.59 -6.69 4.14
CA LEU A 88 0.69 -5.29 3.73
C LEU A 88 0.24 -4.32 4.84
N ASN A 89 -0.75 -4.70 5.64
CA ASN A 89 -1.19 -3.93 6.80
C ASN A 89 -0.09 -3.87 7.86
N GLU A 90 0.55 -5.00 8.16
CA GLU A 90 1.69 -5.05 9.09
C GLU A 90 2.85 -4.19 8.60
N PHE A 91 3.17 -4.27 7.30
CA PHE A 91 4.19 -3.41 6.70
C PHE A 91 3.84 -1.92 6.85
N CYS A 92 2.62 -1.52 6.50
CA CYS A 92 2.19 -0.13 6.62
C CYS A 92 2.21 0.34 8.08
N TYR A 93 1.80 -0.52 9.02
CA TYR A 93 1.84 -0.22 10.44
C TYR A 93 3.26 0.08 10.91
N LYS A 94 4.21 -0.81 10.61
CA LYS A 94 5.63 -0.66 10.96
C LYS A 94 6.26 0.53 10.25
N PHE A 95 6.06 0.65 8.94
CA PHE A 95 6.66 1.72 8.13
C PHE A 95 6.22 3.12 8.57
N ASN A 96 4.92 3.32 8.85
CA ASN A 96 4.40 4.61 9.29
C ASN A 96 4.78 4.97 10.73
N ARG A 97 5.30 4.01 11.51
CA ARG A 97 5.65 4.16 12.92
C ARG A 97 7.14 4.00 13.21
N ARG A 98 7.98 3.88 12.17
CA ARG A 98 9.41 3.60 12.28
C ARG A 98 10.21 4.60 13.13
N TYR A 99 9.72 5.83 13.28
CA TYR A 99 10.36 6.88 14.07
C TYR A 99 9.79 7.06 15.49
N LEU A 100 8.94 6.14 15.96
CA LEU A 100 8.36 6.23 17.30
C LEU A 100 9.31 5.82 18.43
N GLY A 101 10.49 5.26 18.11
CA GLY A 101 11.47 4.83 19.12
C GLY A 101 10.85 3.91 20.18
N GLU A 102 11.08 4.24 21.44
CA GLU A 102 10.58 3.48 22.61
C GLU A 102 9.04 3.45 22.70
N LEU A 103 8.33 4.39 22.06
CA LEU A 103 6.86 4.44 22.10
C LEU A 103 6.19 3.37 21.22
N GLN A 104 6.96 2.59 20.45
CA GLN A 104 6.40 1.60 19.53
C GLN A 104 5.55 0.55 20.25
N PHE A 105 6.00 0.07 21.41
CA PHE A 105 5.27 -0.93 22.20
C PHE A 105 3.94 -0.37 22.69
N ASP A 106 3.94 0.79 23.34
CA ASP A 106 2.72 1.42 23.87
C ASP A 106 1.70 1.69 22.77
N ARG A 107 2.16 2.13 21.59
CA ARG A 107 1.28 2.41 20.44
C ARG A 107 0.71 1.15 19.83
N LEU A 108 1.45 0.04 19.85
CA LEU A 108 0.94 -1.27 19.46
C LEU A 108 -0.12 -1.76 20.44
N LEU A 109 0.11 -1.59 21.74
CA LEU A 109 -0.85 -1.96 22.76
C LEU A 109 -2.16 -1.18 22.61
N VAL A 110 -2.10 0.14 22.42
CA VAL A 110 -3.29 0.97 22.15
C VAL A 110 -4.01 0.50 20.89
N ALA A 111 -3.29 0.25 19.80
CA ALA A 111 -3.91 -0.22 18.55
C ALA A 111 -4.59 -1.59 18.74
N GLY A 112 -3.95 -2.52 19.47
CA GLY A 112 -4.49 -3.84 19.75
C GLY A 112 -5.75 -3.81 20.60
N VAL A 113 -5.80 -2.97 21.64
CA VAL A 113 -6.98 -2.85 22.51
C VAL A 113 -8.12 -2.06 21.83
N ALA A 114 -7.79 -1.07 20.99
CA ALA A 114 -8.79 -0.29 20.27
C ALA A 114 -9.40 -1.04 19.07
N TYR A 115 -8.73 -2.08 18.56
CA TYR A 115 -9.20 -2.83 17.41
C TYR A 115 -10.37 -3.75 17.80
N LYS A 116 -11.55 -3.50 17.22
CA LYS A 116 -12.68 -4.43 17.31
C LYS A 116 -12.42 -5.58 16.35
N ASN A 117 -12.08 -6.74 16.90
CA ASN A 117 -11.83 -7.91 16.10
C ASN A 117 -13.14 -8.50 15.56
N GLU A 118 -13.26 -8.58 14.23
CA GLU A 118 -14.34 -9.30 13.54
C GLU A 118 -13.99 -10.76 13.23
N PHE A 119 -12.74 -11.17 13.49
CA PHE A 119 -12.25 -12.52 13.26
C PHE A 119 -12.93 -13.50 14.24
N ARG A 120 -13.84 -14.30 13.70
CA ARG A 120 -14.45 -15.44 14.39
C ARG A 120 -13.59 -16.66 14.14
N TYR A 121 -12.96 -17.20 15.19
CA TYR A 121 -12.37 -18.54 15.11
C TYR A 121 -13.47 -19.53 14.72
N HIS A 122 -13.31 -20.20 13.58
CA HIS A 122 -14.12 -21.36 13.24
C HIS A 122 -13.56 -22.54 14.03
N ILE A 123 -13.95 -22.63 15.29
CA ILE A 123 -13.69 -23.84 16.09
C ILE A 123 -14.63 -24.90 15.52
N ARG A 124 -14.06 -25.89 14.83
CA ARG A 124 -14.75 -27.14 14.49
C ARG A 124 -14.76 -28.07 15.69
#